data_AF-A0A917YD58-F1
#
_entry.id   AF-A0A917YD58-F1
#
_cell.length_a   1.000
_cell.length_b   1.000
_cell.length_c   1.000
_cell.angle_alpha   90.00
_cell.angle_beta   90.00
_cell.angle_gamma   90.00
#
_symmetry.space_group_name_H-M   'P 1'
#
loop_
_entity.id
_entity.type
_entity.pdbx_description
1 polymer ?
#
loop_
_entity_poly.entity_id
_entity_poly.type
_entity_poly.pdbx_seq_one_letter_code
_entity_poly.pdbx_strand_id
1 'polypeptide(L)'
;MGGESTVTIRTGRWELWGGWPVGGMAGLGRRGMLSLIAVMMLAACTSTEKSADSAKVRTDLEPLERRFAALGPLSGAHWLGTALGTDSRVSVPGPTDVRVVGTAQLRAGAVAAITGARHRSFQPDTPSRLPPELAEFMPTGARWVRSNALDREMTGGTYFGTFYLDPGTDTVYFDTTNPNVSASSGP
;
A
#
# COMPACT_ATOMS: atom_id res chain seq x y z
N MET A 1 -23.40 34.86 33.95
CA MET A 1 -24.15 35.80 33.08
C MET A 1 -23.13 36.71 32.42
N GLY A 2 -22.96 36.82 31.12
CA GLY A 2 -23.60 36.28 29.93
C GLY A 2 -22.90 37.06 28.82
N GLY A 3 -22.00 36.41 28.10
CA GLY A 3 -21.16 37.05 27.10
C GLY A 3 -21.28 36.27 25.80
N GLU A 4 -22.27 36.65 24.99
CA GLU A 4 -22.34 36.26 23.58
C GLU A 4 -21.07 36.75 22.88
N SER A 5 -20.34 35.82 22.28
CA SER A 5 -19.27 36.15 21.32
C SER A 5 -19.65 35.54 19.98
N THR A 6 -20.12 36.46 19.14
CA THR A 6 -20.46 36.33 17.74
C THR A 6 -19.28 35.75 16.96
N VAL A 7 -19.43 34.56 16.39
CA VAL A 7 -18.43 33.96 15.48
C VAL A 7 -18.65 34.53 14.09
N THR A 8 -17.81 35.50 13.71
CA THR A 8 -17.70 35.99 12.34
C THR A 8 -16.88 35.01 11.51
N ILE A 9 -17.54 34.28 10.62
CA ILE A 9 -16.91 33.45 9.58
C ILE A 9 -16.25 34.39 8.56
N ARG A 10 -14.91 34.40 8.51
CA ARG A 10 -14.15 35.13 7.51
C ARG A 10 -13.84 34.19 6.34
N THR A 11 -14.58 34.40 5.25
CA THR A 11 -14.33 33.85 3.91
C THR A 11 -12.97 34.30 3.36
N GLY A 12 -12.40 33.43 2.52
CA GLY A 12 -10.99 33.39 2.17
C GLY A 12 -10.44 34.57 1.37
N ARG A 13 -9.11 34.64 1.39
CA ARG A 13 -8.29 35.45 0.49
C ARG A 13 -6.89 34.85 0.44
N TRP A 14 -6.71 33.85 -0.41
CA TRP A 14 -5.40 33.40 -0.88
C TRP A 14 -5.08 34.21 -2.13
N GLU A 15 -4.24 35.22 -1.94
CA GLU A 15 -3.52 35.88 -3.02
C GLU A 15 -2.03 35.61 -2.82
N LEU A 16 -1.30 35.72 -3.93
CA LEU A 16 0.15 35.96 -4.04
C LEU A 16 1.04 34.74 -4.24
N TRP A 17 0.96 34.14 -5.44
CA TRP A 17 2.17 33.66 -6.12
C TRP A 17 2.15 34.04 -7.61
N GLY A 18 3.12 34.86 -8.00
CA GLY A 18 3.92 34.70 -9.21
C GLY A 18 3.26 34.95 -10.56
N GLY A 19 3.34 36.19 -11.03
CA GLY A 19 3.06 36.55 -12.41
C GLY A 19 4.06 35.94 -13.40
N TRP A 20 3.56 35.50 -14.56
CA TRP A 20 4.33 35.24 -15.76
C TRP A 20 3.87 36.20 -16.87
N PRO A 21 4.79 36.75 -17.68
CA PRO A 21 4.47 37.77 -18.66
C PRO A 21 3.69 37.21 -19.86
N VAL A 22 2.61 37.90 -20.19
CA VAL A 22 1.91 37.84 -21.47
C VAL A 22 2.80 38.49 -22.54
N GLY A 23 3.46 37.65 -23.35
CA GLY A 23 4.12 38.07 -24.58
C GLY A 23 3.25 37.70 -25.78
N GLY A 24 2.43 38.64 -26.24
CA GLY A 24 1.74 38.54 -27.52
C GLY A 24 2.62 39.09 -28.65
N MET A 25 2.71 38.36 -29.77
CA MET A 25 2.89 38.94 -31.10
C MET A 25 2.08 38.15 -32.11
N ALA A 26 1.12 38.86 -32.72
CA ALA A 26 0.36 38.45 -33.87
C ALA A 26 1.21 38.59 -35.15
N GLY A 27 0.89 37.79 -36.18
CA GLY A 27 0.99 38.29 -37.56
C GLY A 27 1.53 37.34 -38.62
N LEU A 28 0.60 36.65 -39.29
CA LEU A 28 0.51 36.43 -40.75
C LEU A 28 1.54 35.52 -41.46
N GLY A 29 1.03 34.41 -42.01
CA GLY A 29 1.65 33.70 -43.12
C GLY A 29 0.71 32.65 -43.71
N ARG A 30 -0.02 33.00 -44.78
CA ARG A 30 -0.80 32.04 -45.59
C ARG A 30 0.15 31.25 -46.49
N ARG A 31 -0.10 29.93 -46.63
CA ARG A 31 0.22 29.01 -47.75
C ARG A 31 0.96 27.75 -47.31
N GLY A 32 0.53 26.60 -47.83
CA GLY A 32 1.28 25.33 -47.82
C GLY A 32 0.68 24.30 -46.85
N MET A 33 -0.28 23.48 -47.26
CA MET A 33 -0.10 22.21 -47.99
C MET A 33 0.28 21.04 -47.06
N LEU A 34 -0.69 20.11 -46.97
CA LEU A 34 -0.66 18.74 -46.46
C LEU A 34 0.72 18.12 -46.23
N SER A 35 0.94 17.55 -45.04
CA SER A 35 1.73 16.32 -44.86
C SER A 35 1.42 15.66 -43.51
N LEU A 36 0.61 14.59 -43.57
CA LEU A 36 0.50 13.55 -42.55
C LEU A 36 1.81 12.77 -42.50
N ILE A 37 2.58 12.83 -41.40
CA ILE A 37 3.41 11.70 -40.99
C ILE A 37 3.45 11.64 -39.46
N ALA A 38 2.60 10.77 -38.90
CA ALA A 38 2.72 10.28 -37.54
C ALA A 38 3.78 9.16 -37.53
N VAL A 39 4.90 9.36 -36.83
CA VAL A 39 5.79 8.25 -36.44
C VAL A 39 5.69 8.11 -34.94
N MET A 40 4.73 7.31 -34.51
CA MET A 40 4.63 6.86 -33.12
C MET A 40 5.62 5.70 -32.98
N MET A 41 6.86 6.00 -32.59
CA MET A 41 7.81 4.99 -32.13
C MET A 41 7.27 4.42 -30.82
N LEU A 42 6.51 3.33 -30.92
CA LEU A 42 6.22 2.46 -29.79
C LEU A 42 7.55 1.88 -29.33
N ALA A 43 8.15 2.51 -28.31
CA ALA A 43 9.09 1.85 -27.44
C ALA A 43 8.34 0.67 -26.81
N ALA A 44 8.43 -0.49 -27.46
CA ALA A 44 8.02 -1.75 -26.88
C ALA A 44 8.99 -2.02 -25.73
N CYS A 45 8.67 -1.49 -24.55
CA CYS A 45 9.12 -2.07 -23.30
C CYS A 45 8.50 -3.46 -23.25
N THR A 46 9.16 -4.43 -23.89
CA THR A 46 8.87 -5.84 -23.69
C THR A 46 9.17 -6.11 -22.23
N SER A 47 8.14 -6.01 -21.39
CA SER A 47 8.21 -6.48 -20.02
C SER A 47 8.28 -7.99 -20.14
N THR A 48 9.51 -8.47 -20.29
CA THR A 48 9.86 -9.87 -20.37
C THR A 48 9.17 -10.62 -19.25
N GLU A 49 8.24 -11.47 -19.66
CA GLU A 49 7.90 -12.77 -19.08
C GLU A 49 7.95 -12.80 -17.54
N LYS A 50 6.76 -12.65 -16.94
CA LYS A 50 6.50 -13.02 -15.54
C LYS A 50 6.60 -14.54 -15.42
N SER A 51 7.84 -15.05 -15.48
CA SER A 51 8.15 -16.42 -15.08
C SER A 51 7.75 -16.54 -13.62
N ALA A 52 7.00 -17.61 -13.31
CA ALA A 52 6.68 -18.01 -11.95
C ALA A 52 7.98 -18.44 -11.25
N ASP A 53 8.78 -17.44 -10.88
CA ASP A 53 9.96 -17.60 -10.06
C ASP A 53 9.45 -18.09 -8.70
N SER A 54 9.82 -19.30 -8.34
CA SER A 54 9.77 -19.80 -6.97
C SER A 54 10.16 -18.66 -6.03
N ALA A 55 9.20 -18.24 -5.20
CA ALA A 55 9.09 -16.86 -4.73
C ALA A 55 10.36 -16.37 -4.02
N LYS A 56 11.17 -15.59 -4.72
CA LYS A 56 12.27 -14.85 -4.12
C LYS A 56 11.75 -13.98 -2.98
N VAL A 57 12.34 -14.13 -1.79
CA VAL A 57 12.06 -13.26 -0.64
C VAL A 57 12.40 -11.82 -1.02
N ARG A 58 11.40 -10.95 -0.94
CA ARG A 58 11.47 -9.53 -1.25
C ARG A 58 11.75 -8.73 0.01
N THR A 59 12.42 -7.60 -0.16
CA THR A 59 12.77 -6.67 0.94
C THR A 59 12.29 -5.24 0.70
N ASP A 60 11.63 -4.99 -0.43
CA ASP A 60 11.13 -3.67 -0.77
C ASP A 60 9.97 -3.24 0.14
N LEU A 61 10.07 -2.00 0.65
CA LEU A 61 9.15 -1.42 1.64
C LEU A 61 7.96 -0.72 0.99
N GLU A 62 8.20 0.01 -0.09
CA GLU A 62 7.21 0.89 -0.73
C GLU A 62 5.90 0.16 -1.06
N PRO A 63 5.89 -1.09 -1.59
CA PRO A 63 4.63 -1.78 -1.88
C PRO A 63 3.87 -2.22 -0.64
N LEU A 64 4.56 -2.43 0.50
CA LEU A 64 3.92 -2.74 1.79
C LEU A 64 3.38 -1.47 2.43
N GLU A 65 4.16 -0.39 2.49
CA GLU A 65 3.74 0.89 3.08
C GLU A 65 2.52 1.48 2.37
N ARG A 66 2.44 1.34 1.03
CA ARG A 66 1.25 1.77 0.27
C ARG A 66 -0.01 0.97 0.62
N ARG A 67 0.12 -0.32 0.92
CA ARG A 67 -1.02 -1.21 1.22
C ARG A 67 -1.41 -1.17 2.69
N PHE A 68 -0.42 -1.06 3.56
CA PHE A 68 -0.57 -1.17 5.01
C PHE A 68 -0.27 0.16 5.70
N ALA A 69 -0.72 1.27 5.09
CA ALA A 69 -0.40 2.62 5.54
C ALA A 69 -0.76 2.90 7.01
N ALA A 70 -1.76 2.21 7.55
CA ALA A 70 -2.16 2.31 8.95
C ALA A 70 -1.10 1.80 9.96
N LEU A 71 -0.12 1.00 9.51
CA LEU A 71 1.04 0.59 10.32
C LEU A 71 2.12 1.68 10.39
N GLY A 72 2.01 2.71 9.54
CA GLY A 72 3.02 3.75 9.40
C GLY A 72 4.29 3.25 8.68
N PRO A 73 5.41 3.99 8.80
CA PRO A 73 6.67 3.63 8.17
C PRO A 73 7.18 2.26 8.63
N LEU A 74 7.68 1.48 7.69
CA LEU A 74 8.18 0.12 7.89
C LEU A 74 9.69 0.07 7.70
N SER A 75 10.34 -0.93 8.31
CA SER A 75 11.73 -1.28 8.03
C SER A 75 11.91 -2.80 8.08
N GLY A 76 13.10 -3.31 7.74
CA GLY A 76 13.45 -4.73 7.90
C GLY A 76 12.44 -5.73 7.30
N ALA A 77 11.84 -5.41 6.15
CA ALA A 77 10.80 -6.26 5.58
C ALA A 77 11.36 -7.48 4.87
N HIS A 78 10.66 -8.61 5.00
CA HIS A 78 10.92 -9.86 4.29
C HIS A 78 9.57 -10.46 3.88
N TRP A 79 9.30 -10.58 2.58
CA TRP A 79 7.96 -10.96 2.12
C TRP A 79 7.93 -11.68 0.76
N LEU A 80 6.85 -12.41 0.53
CA LEU A 80 6.57 -13.17 -0.68
C LEU A 80 5.27 -12.69 -1.32
N GLY A 81 5.28 -12.58 -2.65
CA GLY A 81 4.07 -12.36 -3.45
C GLY A 81 3.83 -13.57 -4.34
N THR A 82 2.78 -14.34 -4.06
CA THR A 82 2.47 -15.59 -4.77
C THR A 82 1.14 -15.48 -5.49
N ALA A 83 1.16 -15.71 -6.81
CA ALA A 83 -0.04 -15.89 -7.59
C ALA A 83 -0.78 -17.18 -7.16
N LEU A 84 -2.05 -17.06 -6.79
CA LEU A 84 -2.94 -18.18 -6.49
C LEU A 84 -3.73 -18.50 -7.77
N GLY A 85 -3.61 -19.75 -8.27
CA GLY A 85 -4.46 -20.24 -9.38
C GLY A 85 -3.77 -20.58 -10.71
N THR A 86 -2.45 -20.72 -10.77
CA THR A 86 -1.73 -21.01 -12.03
C THR A 86 -1.69 -22.50 -12.43
N ASP A 87 -2.52 -23.37 -11.82
CA ASP A 87 -2.60 -24.79 -12.18
C ASP A 87 -3.91 -25.10 -12.92
N SER A 88 -4.03 -24.65 -14.17
CA SER A 88 -5.01 -25.24 -15.07
C SER A 88 -4.56 -25.13 -16.52
N ARG A 89 -4.37 -26.29 -17.15
CA ARG A 89 -4.01 -26.53 -18.56
C ARG A 89 -5.10 -26.12 -19.56
N VAL A 90 -5.85 -25.04 -19.29
CA VAL A 90 -6.88 -24.47 -20.17
C VAL A 90 -6.92 -22.96 -19.91
N SER A 91 -6.24 -22.18 -20.75
CA SER A 91 -6.09 -20.73 -20.59
C SER A 91 -7.38 -19.97 -20.88
N VAL A 92 -8.09 -19.58 -19.83
CA VAL A 92 -8.84 -18.31 -19.82
C VAL A 92 -8.05 -17.36 -18.90
N PRO A 93 -7.57 -16.20 -19.40
CA PRO A 93 -6.94 -15.19 -18.54
C PRO A 93 -7.98 -14.62 -17.56
N GLY A 94 -8.13 -15.26 -16.40
CA GLY A 94 -8.85 -14.71 -15.26
C GLY A 94 -7.92 -13.85 -14.40
N PRO A 95 -8.47 -12.96 -13.55
CA PRO A 95 -7.67 -12.31 -12.53
C PRO A 95 -7.03 -13.39 -11.65
N THR A 96 -5.70 -13.39 -11.58
CA THR A 96 -4.96 -14.26 -10.66
C THR A 96 -4.94 -13.59 -9.29
N ASP A 97 -5.52 -14.23 -8.29
CA ASP A 97 -5.43 -13.77 -6.91
C ASP A 97 -3.94 -13.76 -6.50
N VAL A 98 -3.53 -12.83 -5.64
CA VAL A 98 -2.15 -12.73 -5.15
C VAL A 98 -2.14 -12.78 -3.64
N ARG A 99 -1.49 -13.81 -3.08
CA ARG A 99 -1.15 -13.86 -1.66
C ARG A 99 0.10 -13.03 -1.40
N VAL A 100 0.04 -12.14 -0.43
CA VAL A 100 1.17 -11.37 0.08
C VAL A 100 1.35 -11.72 1.55
N VAL A 101 2.47 -12.36 1.86
CA VAL A 101 2.80 -12.88 3.19
C VAL A 101 4.22 -12.46 3.57
N GLY A 102 4.43 -12.07 4.83
CA GLY A 102 5.72 -11.53 5.22
C GLY A 102 5.80 -11.02 6.64
N THR A 103 6.96 -10.50 6.96
CA THR A 103 7.25 -9.76 8.19
C THR A 103 7.79 -8.38 7.88
N ALA A 104 7.55 -7.43 8.77
CA ALA A 104 8.20 -6.13 8.76
C ALA A 104 8.35 -5.59 10.18
N GLN A 105 9.38 -4.75 10.35
CA GLN A 105 9.65 -4.04 11.58
C GLN A 105 8.87 -2.71 11.58
N LEU A 106 8.12 -2.44 12.64
CA LEU A 106 7.50 -1.14 12.87
C LEU A 106 8.47 -0.22 13.63
N ARG A 107 8.16 1.08 13.65
CA ARG A 107 8.86 2.02 14.54
C ARG A 107 8.80 1.53 15.99
N ALA A 108 9.88 1.77 16.74
CA ALA A 108 9.95 1.42 18.15
C ALA A 108 8.73 1.94 18.93
N GLY A 109 8.09 1.06 19.70
CA GLY A 109 6.89 1.32 20.49
C GLY A 109 5.57 1.37 19.70
N ALA A 110 5.61 1.22 18.36
CA ALA A 110 4.38 1.26 17.56
C ALA A 110 3.46 0.08 17.86
N VAL A 111 4.01 -1.13 18.07
CA VAL A 111 3.16 -2.28 18.42
C VAL A 111 2.52 -2.08 19.78
N ALA A 112 3.25 -1.55 20.77
CA ALA A 112 2.70 -1.20 22.07
C ALA A 112 1.56 -0.17 21.97
N ALA A 113 1.72 0.85 21.12
CA ALA A 113 0.67 1.84 20.86
C ALA A 113 -0.57 1.23 20.18
N ILE A 114 -0.37 0.35 19.19
CA ILE A 114 -1.47 -0.33 18.48
C ILE A 114 -2.23 -1.27 19.42
N THR A 115 -1.51 -2.05 20.22
CA THR A 115 -2.06 -3.07 21.13
C THR A 115 -2.68 -2.48 22.40
N GLY A 116 -2.28 -1.29 22.82
CA GLY A 116 -2.89 -0.55 23.93
C GLY A 116 -4.34 -0.09 23.68
N ALA A 117 -4.79 -0.10 22.44
CA ALA A 117 -6.15 0.29 22.07
C ALA A 117 -7.18 -0.75 22.52
N ARG A 118 -7.85 -0.51 23.65
CA ARG A 118 -8.77 -1.48 24.29
C ARG A 118 -9.90 -2.00 23.38
N HIS A 119 -10.41 -1.17 22.47
CA HIS A 119 -11.48 -1.57 21.56
C HIS A 119 -11.05 -2.65 20.55
N ARG A 120 -9.75 -2.82 20.32
CA ARG A 120 -9.22 -3.84 19.41
C ARG A 120 -9.15 -5.23 20.04
N SER A 121 -9.19 -5.37 21.37
CA SER A 121 -9.29 -6.67 22.05
C SER A 121 -8.25 -7.71 21.57
N PHE A 122 -6.96 -7.37 21.63
CA PHE A 122 -5.88 -8.30 21.25
C PHE A 122 -5.85 -9.53 22.14
N GLN A 123 -5.58 -10.69 21.53
CA GLN A 123 -5.40 -11.97 22.22
C GLN A 123 -4.13 -12.66 21.73
N PRO A 124 -3.48 -13.48 22.57
CA PRO A 124 -2.40 -14.36 22.12
C PRO A 124 -2.89 -15.26 20.98
N ASP A 125 -2.19 -15.26 19.85
CA ASP A 125 -2.47 -16.11 18.69
C ASP A 125 -1.20 -16.21 17.85
N THR A 126 -0.95 -17.35 17.22
CA THR A 126 0.28 -17.61 16.46
C THR A 126 0.00 -17.74 14.96
N PRO A 127 0.87 -17.21 14.08
CA PRO A 127 0.76 -17.43 12.65
C PRO A 127 0.66 -18.92 12.29
N SER A 128 -0.44 -19.32 11.64
CA SER A 128 -0.73 -20.73 11.33
C SER A 128 -0.10 -21.23 10.03
N ARG A 129 0.26 -20.32 9.11
CA ARG A 129 0.77 -20.65 7.78
C ARG A 129 2.01 -19.82 7.43
N LEU A 130 3.11 -20.11 8.11
CA LEU A 130 4.42 -19.54 7.83
C LEU A 130 5.08 -20.27 6.64
N PRO A 131 5.35 -19.58 5.52
CA PRO A 131 6.17 -20.14 4.45
C PRO A 131 7.60 -20.46 4.94
N PRO A 132 8.18 -21.60 4.56
CA PRO A 132 9.52 -22.00 5.02
C PRO A 132 10.60 -20.97 4.68
N GLU A 133 10.45 -20.26 3.56
CA GLU A 133 11.36 -19.21 3.11
C GLU A 133 11.38 -17.99 4.04
N LEU A 134 10.36 -17.84 4.90
CA LEU A 134 10.27 -16.74 5.86
C LEU A 134 10.70 -17.15 7.27
N ALA A 135 10.98 -18.44 7.52
CA ALA A 135 11.22 -18.95 8.86
C ALA A 135 12.44 -18.31 9.54
N GLU A 136 13.52 -18.06 8.79
CA GLU A 136 14.74 -17.44 9.33
C GLU A 136 14.57 -15.95 9.69
N PHE A 137 13.56 -15.28 9.13
CA PHE A 137 13.29 -13.87 9.38
C PHE A 137 12.29 -13.65 10.52
N MET A 138 11.77 -14.72 11.12
CA MET A 138 10.87 -14.60 12.26
C MET A 138 11.63 -14.25 13.55
N PRO A 139 11.11 -13.32 14.37
CA PRO A 139 11.69 -13.05 15.68
C PRO A 139 11.68 -14.33 16.54
N THR A 140 12.84 -14.65 17.12
CA THR A 140 12.97 -15.80 18.03
C THR A 140 12.20 -15.52 19.32
N GLY A 141 11.35 -16.46 19.75
CA GLY A 141 10.58 -16.33 20.99
C GLY A 141 9.48 -15.28 20.95
N ALA A 142 9.00 -14.94 19.74
CA ALA A 142 7.93 -13.96 19.53
C ALA A 142 6.68 -14.26 20.37
N ARG A 143 6.08 -13.19 20.90
CA ARG A 143 4.85 -13.24 21.69
C ARG A 143 3.71 -12.66 20.86
N TRP A 144 3.37 -13.40 19.81
CA TRP A 144 2.36 -12.97 18.85
C TRP A 144 1.01 -12.72 19.51
N VAL A 145 0.44 -11.57 19.18
CA VAL A 145 -0.94 -11.21 19.49
C VAL A 145 -1.67 -10.83 18.21
N ARG A 146 -2.98 -11.07 18.18
CA ARG A 146 -3.84 -10.76 17.04
C ARG A 146 -5.16 -10.15 17.50
N SER A 147 -5.75 -9.36 16.61
CA SER A 147 -7.07 -8.77 16.79
C SER A 147 -7.87 -8.85 15.50
N ASN A 148 -9.06 -9.45 15.55
CA ASN A 148 -10.00 -9.44 14.42
C ASN A 148 -10.48 -8.00 14.09
N ALA A 149 -10.47 -7.09 15.06
CA ALA A 149 -10.82 -5.69 14.84
C ALA A 149 -9.72 -4.98 14.04
N LEU A 150 -8.44 -5.19 14.39
CA LEU A 150 -7.32 -4.68 13.61
C LEU A 150 -7.32 -5.26 12.20
N ASP A 151 -7.53 -6.57 12.04
CA ASP A 151 -7.61 -7.22 10.72
C ASP A 151 -8.67 -6.53 9.83
N ARG A 152 -9.83 -6.23 10.40
CA ARG A 152 -10.93 -5.54 9.68
C ARG A 152 -10.58 -4.09 9.35
N GLU A 153 -9.95 -3.36 10.28
CA GLU A 153 -9.49 -1.99 10.05
C GLU A 153 -8.45 -1.94 8.91
N MET A 154 -7.47 -2.84 8.94
CA MET A 154 -6.41 -2.93 7.95
C MET A 154 -6.93 -3.28 6.55
N THR A 155 -7.92 -4.17 6.48
CA THR A 155 -8.48 -4.66 5.21
C THR A 155 -9.63 -3.79 4.67
N GLY A 156 -10.21 -2.94 5.52
CA GLY A 156 -11.49 -2.27 5.25
C GLY A 156 -12.64 -3.25 4.95
N GLY A 157 -12.48 -4.55 5.25
CA GLY A 157 -13.41 -5.60 4.83
C GLY A 157 -13.43 -5.91 3.33
N THR A 158 -12.47 -5.38 2.55
CA THR A 158 -12.45 -5.52 1.09
C THR A 158 -11.62 -6.70 0.57
N TYR A 159 -10.77 -7.27 1.43
CA TYR A 159 -9.94 -8.41 1.12
C TYR A 159 -9.64 -9.22 2.38
N PHE A 160 -9.13 -10.44 2.23
CA PHE A 160 -8.76 -11.27 3.37
C PHE A 160 -7.36 -10.90 3.86
N GLY A 161 -7.21 -10.67 5.17
CA GLY A 161 -5.92 -10.39 5.77
C GLY A 161 -5.91 -10.68 7.25
N THR A 162 -4.79 -11.24 7.73
CA THR A 162 -4.51 -11.41 9.15
C THR A 162 -3.19 -10.73 9.50
N PHE A 163 -3.18 -10.03 10.63
CA PHE A 163 -2.05 -9.27 11.11
C PHE A 163 -1.73 -9.67 12.55
N TYR A 164 -0.54 -10.23 12.74
CA TYR A 164 -0.01 -10.65 14.03
C TYR A 164 1.06 -9.64 14.43
N LEU A 165 1.03 -9.20 15.68
CA LEU A 165 2.00 -8.25 16.21
C LEU A 165 2.81 -8.91 17.32
N ASP A 166 4.11 -8.67 17.35
CA ASP A 166 4.97 -9.04 18.46
C ASP A 166 5.41 -7.78 19.20
N PRO A 167 4.85 -7.50 20.40
CA PRO A 167 5.22 -6.32 21.18
C PRO A 167 6.67 -6.35 21.68
N GLY A 168 7.29 -7.53 21.74
CA GLY A 168 8.67 -7.67 22.23
C GLY A 168 9.71 -7.14 21.24
N THR A 169 9.41 -7.24 19.94
CA THR A 169 10.33 -6.82 18.88
C THR A 169 9.77 -5.71 18.00
N ASP A 170 8.57 -5.19 18.24
CA ASP A 170 7.86 -4.25 17.35
C ASP A 170 7.64 -4.80 15.92
N THR A 171 7.51 -6.12 15.78
CA THR A 171 7.36 -6.80 14.48
C THR A 171 5.88 -7.00 14.14
N VAL A 172 5.53 -6.86 12.85
CA VAL A 172 4.28 -7.38 12.29
C VAL A 172 4.58 -8.59 11.40
N TYR A 173 3.78 -9.63 11.54
CA TYR A 173 3.61 -10.66 10.51
C TYR A 173 2.25 -10.46 9.84
N PHE A 174 2.22 -10.47 8.51
CA PHE A 174 1.01 -10.33 7.71
C PHE A 174 0.82 -11.51 6.77
N ASP A 175 -0.42 -11.93 6.59
CA ASP A 175 -0.83 -12.91 5.59
C ASP A 175 -2.13 -12.45 4.94
N THR A 176 -2.05 -12.05 3.67
CA THR A 176 -3.14 -11.36 2.98
C THR A 176 -3.35 -11.95 1.59
N THR A 177 -4.59 -11.93 1.10
CA THR A 177 -4.95 -12.27 -0.28
C THR A 177 -5.55 -11.05 -0.94
N ASN A 178 -5.00 -10.62 -2.07
CA ASN A 178 -5.37 -9.42 -2.81
C ASN A 178 -5.37 -8.13 -1.97
N PRO A 179 -4.27 -7.80 -1.25
CA PRO A 179 -4.21 -6.53 -0.56
C PRO A 179 -4.21 -5.38 -1.56
N ASN A 180 -5.35 -4.70 -1.63
CA ASN A 180 -5.53 -3.51 -2.44
C ASN A 180 -4.77 -2.34 -1.82
N VAL A 181 -4.39 -1.36 -2.66
CA VAL A 181 -4.09 -0.04 -2.11
C VAL A 181 -5.40 0.51 -1.57
N SER A 182 -5.43 0.90 -0.29
CA SER A 182 -6.58 1.63 0.24
C SER A 182 -6.81 2.82 -0.69
N ALA A 183 -7.91 2.81 -1.44
CA ALA A 183 -8.32 4.00 -2.16
C ALA A 183 -8.45 5.07 -1.08
N SER A 184 -7.63 6.11 -1.17
CA SER A 184 -7.75 7.28 -0.31
C SER A 184 -9.22 7.67 -0.36
N SER A 185 -9.95 7.48 0.74
CA SER A 185 -11.31 7.98 0.86
C SER A 185 -11.18 9.49 0.74
N GLY A 186 -11.44 10.01 -0.46
CA GLY A 186 -11.49 11.44 -0.72
C GLY A 186 -12.54 12.10 0.18
N PRO A 187 -12.39 13.40 0.46
CA PRO A 187 -13.25 14.15 1.37
C PRO A 187 -14.72 14.15 0.95
#